data_AF-A0A0J1FSY1-F1
#
_entry.id   AF-A0A0J1FSY1-F1
#
_cell.length_a   1.000
_cell.length_b   1.000
_cell.length_c   1.000
_cell.angle_alpha   90.00
_cell.angle_beta   90.00
_cell.angle_gamma   90.00
#
_symmetry.space_group_name_H-M   'P 1'
#
loop_
_entity.id
_entity.type
_entity.pdbx_description
1 polymer ?
#
loop_
_entity_poly.entity_id
_entity_poly.type
_entity_poly.pdbx_seq_one_letter_code
_entity_poly.pdbx_strand_id
1 'polypeptide(L)'
;MKINKLYRRLTLIFLITIASIGLTLTVTVGNIPSVSPVKEKTTYESSVSKNNNVSDSSEEKLTFMDSLDALNYAFSGYEFSCSKDSGIFKMYNYQTKTSSDDTYFDTSFSLMATFQATGDLKYLDVVKRNADYLSTILPSTGLIPTFPNKGEISTNPNTYLGGKGQLQAVQTVAFLAHEDKKYLPLMYKLTNALITYGINPSNNLTWYQVNTLSGKEAFTIGTSYETQLGQNCSNCAQSLLIAYKTDPSKLQYKQKALDILKAVWKCRDKSNNLIPEVWDVKINKPGKNLYPYSDFRYDDMGGAYIRALTLAYQVTKDKDIIEILNTYSSSLVEHIWDKNFNGGGFRYMTHLDGTPSAQTVETMYGLFIGTLLEAEKVLDQPKGILYQSSLEHANNIFVSGFGLKNNMVPHQLNGQTGEYWGSDSTSQLNYAAIQFPLGMELLSQESGNSIYRLISNRVINKFLDHSKVGDNINEPNGYVDITETQPPYGFDLKYGSPSYMAQIFYLPTYILFNSIHPSAGVSIDWQNDLPIGVFGLVSNMPFFDRDLVDVNVNAKTICFSKVTGSGTIDLGDMGFGYIKKVMLDNQNYNFFTKTKIITLSGTHRYQVFWN
;
A
#
# COMPACT_ATOMS: atom_id res chain seq x y z
N MET A 1 50.63 34.14 -0.29
CA MET A 1 50.07 35.49 -0.46
C MET A 1 49.03 35.72 0.65
N LYS A 2 49.29 36.65 1.59
CA LYS A 2 48.43 37.26 2.65
C LYS A 2 47.59 36.34 3.57
N ILE A 3 47.96 36.14 4.85
CA ILE A 3 47.62 36.92 6.10
C ILE A 3 46.09 36.92 6.39
N ASN A 4 45.55 36.16 7.38
CA ASN A 4 45.49 36.30 8.87
C ASN A 4 44.32 37.17 9.40
N LYS A 5 43.51 36.61 10.34
CA LYS A 5 42.73 37.27 11.43
C LYS A 5 41.54 38.19 11.02
N LEU A 6 40.45 38.46 11.76
CA LEU A 6 39.82 38.04 13.02
C LEU A 6 38.53 38.91 13.20
N TYR A 7 37.53 38.40 13.96
CA TYR A 7 36.52 39.12 14.78
C TYR A 7 35.22 39.79 14.24
N ARG A 8 34.13 39.37 14.94
CA ARG A 8 33.12 40.14 15.72
C ARG A 8 31.73 40.47 15.14
N ARG A 9 30.75 39.91 15.86
CA ARG A 9 29.36 40.35 16.15
C ARG A 9 29.09 41.85 16.00
N LEU A 10 27.91 42.19 15.47
CA LEU A 10 27.07 43.28 15.98
C LEU A 10 25.60 43.03 15.63
N THR A 11 24.81 42.90 16.70
CA THR A 11 23.35 43.04 16.73
C THR A 11 23.00 44.52 16.62
N LEU A 12 21.95 44.89 15.88
CA LEU A 12 21.15 46.07 16.23
C LEU A 12 19.69 45.93 15.77
N ILE A 13 18.82 46.10 16.75
CA ILE A 13 17.36 46.28 16.69
C ILE A 13 17.08 47.76 16.37
N PHE A 14 16.00 48.08 15.63
CA PHE A 14 15.05 49.14 16.04
C PHE A 14 13.72 49.09 15.25
N LEU A 15 12.63 49.15 16.01
CA LEU A 15 11.27 49.50 15.57
C LEU A 15 11.21 50.91 14.97
N ILE A 16 10.22 51.18 14.12
CA ILE A 16 9.18 52.23 14.33
C ILE A 16 8.09 52.16 13.25
N THR A 17 6.85 52.19 13.73
CA THR A 17 5.56 52.36 13.04
C THR A 17 5.41 53.77 12.45
N ILE A 18 4.69 53.95 11.33
CA ILE A 18 3.59 54.93 11.11
C ILE A 18 3.23 55.08 9.61
N ALA A 19 1.93 54.90 9.36
CA ALA A 19 1.00 55.54 8.42
C ALA A 19 1.39 55.91 6.98
N SER A 20 0.64 55.29 6.06
CA SER A 20 -0.17 55.90 4.99
C SER A 20 0.20 57.32 4.52
N ILE A 21 0.65 57.43 3.26
CA ILE A 21 0.18 58.41 2.25
C ILE A 21 0.58 57.86 0.87
N GLY A 22 -0.37 57.82 -0.04
CA GLY A 22 -0.19 57.34 -1.40
C GLY A 22 0.77 58.21 -2.21
N LEU A 23 1.61 57.56 -2.99
CA LEU A 23 2.21 58.15 -4.18
C LEU A 23 2.22 57.10 -5.30
N THR A 24 1.44 57.41 -6.33
CA THR A 24 1.45 56.75 -7.62
C THR A 24 2.81 56.99 -8.26
N LEU A 25 3.59 55.93 -8.49
CA LEU A 25 4.83 56.01 -9.26
C LEU A 25 4.67 55.16 -10.52
N THR A 26 4.37 55.85 -11.61
CA THR A 26 4.43 55.33 -12.97
C THR A 26 5.90 55.15 -13.34
N VAL A 27 6.34 53.91 -13.56
CA VAL A 27 7.64 53.63 -14.18
C VAL A 27 7.41 52.91 -15.50
N THR A 28 7.77 53.61 -16.57
CA THR A 28 7.74 53.16 -17.95
C THR A 28 8.87 52.17 -18.23
N VAL A 29 8.52 51.16 -19.02
CA VAL A 29 9.22 49.94 -19.40
C VAL A 29 10.63 50.18 -19.98
N GLY A 30 11.61 49.46 -19.43
CA GLY A 30 12.88 49.15 -20.09
C GLY A 30 12.86 47.70 -20.59
N ASN A 31 13.03 47.53 -21.91
CA ASN A 31 12.96 46.26 -22.62
C ASN A 31 13.99 45.23 -22.12
N ILE A 32 13.51 44.04 -21.77
CA ILE A 32 14.29 42.80 -21.62
C ILE A 32 13.82 41.83 -22.72
N PRO A 33 14.73 41.11 -23.42
CA PRO A 33 14.38 40.35 -24.62
C PRO A 33 13.39 39.22 -24.30
N SER A 34 12.36 39.09 -25.13
CA SER A 34 11.42 37.99 -25.13
C SER A 34 12.14 36.67 -25.43
N VAL A 35 12.25 35.79 -24.44
CA VAL A 35 12.34 34.36 -24.69
C VAL A 35 10.91 33.84 -24.68
N SER A 36 10.38 33.59 -25.87
CA SER A 36 9.07 32.96 -26.06
C SER A 36 9.07 31.60 -25.36
N PRO A 37 8.08 31.29 -24.49
CA PRO A 37 7.83 29.91 -24.11
C PRO A 37 7.35 29.19 -25.38
N VAL A 38 8.10 28.17 -25.78
CA VAL A 38 7.63 27.19 -26.76
C VAL A 38 6.42 26.52 -26.13
N LYS A 39 5.23 27.01 -26.48
CA LYS A 39 4.00 26.25 -26.31
C LYS A 39 4.06 25.12 -27.33
N GLU A 40 4.62 23.99 -26.94
CA GLU A 40 4.16 22.72 -27.51
C GLU A 40 2.71 22.54 -27.05
N LYS A 41 1.80 23.12 -27.85
CA LYS A 41 0.43 22.63 -27.95
C LYS A 41 0.54 21.20 -28.48
N THR A 42 0.66 20.22 -27.59
CA THR A 42 0.09 18.91 -27.90
C THR A 42 -1.40 19.13 -28.04
N THR A 43 -1.86 19.21 -29.28
CA THR A 43 -3.26 19.17 -29.65
C THR A 43 -3.89 17.94 -29.02
N TYR A 44 -4.60 18.16 -27.93
CA TYR A 44 -5.73 17.33 -27.53
C TYR A 44 -6.71 17.38 -28.70
N GLU A 45 -6.70 16.35 -29.56
CA GLU A 45 -7.87 16.07 -30.36
C GLU A 45 -8.97 15.65 -29.40
N SER A 46 -9.88 16.59 -29.19
CA SER A 46 -11.21 16.38 -28.67
C SER A 46 -11.95 15.40 -29.59
N SER A 47 -11.80 14.10 -29.34
CA SER A 47 -12.63 13.04 -29.93
C SER A 47 -13.28 12.16 -28.86
N VAL A 48 -13.53 12.72 -27.66
CA VAL A 48 -14.37 12.10 -26.63
C VAL A 48 -15.56 13.01 -26.31
N SER A 49 -16.27 13.45 -27.35
CA SER A 49 -17.72 13.64 -27.26
C SER A 49 -18.30 13.55 -28.66
N LYS A 50 -19.29 12.67 -28.83
CA LYS A 50 -19.96 12.29 -30.09
C LYS A 50 -19.21 11.29 -30.97
N ASN A 51 -19.09 10.06 -30.47
CA ASN A 51 -19.43 8.86 -31.27
C ASN A 51 -19.54 7.66 -30.33
N ASN A 52 -20.78 7.22 -30.10
CA ASN A 52 -21.07 5.85 -29.66
C ASN A 52 -20.67 4.92 -30.81
N ASN A 53 -19.42 4.48 -30.80
CA ASN A 53 -18.86 3.31 -31.47
C ASN A 53 -17.33 3.45 -31.41
N VAL A 54 -16.76 3.23 -30.22
CA VAL A 54 -15.36 2.81 -30.12
C VAL A 54 -15.35 1.38 -30.61
N SER A 55 -14.82 1.15 -31.82
CA SER A 55 -14.47 -0.19 -32.27
C SER A 55 -13.43 -0.74 -31.30
N ASP A 56 -13.73 -1.90 -30.70
CA ASP A 56 -12.77 -2.83 -30.09
C ASP A 56 -11.59 -3.05 -31.04
N SER A 57 -10.56 -2.20 -30.98
CA SER A 57 -9.22 -2.67 -31.28
C SER A 57 -8.83 -3.53 -30.09
N SER A 58 -8.55 -4.80 -30.34
CA SER A 58 -8.17 -5.82 -29.36
C SER A 58 -6.91 -5.42 -28.58
N GLU A 59 -7.04 -4.52 -27.61
CA GLU A 59 -6.11 -4.46 -26.49
C GLU A 59 -6.15 -5.85 -25.86
N GLU A 60 -5.01 -6.55 -25.90
CA GLU A 60 -4.87 -7.88 -25.38
C GLU A 60 -5.29 -7.84 -23.89
N LYS A 61 -6.33 -8.60 -23.56
CA LYS A 61 -6.94 -8.54 -22.25
C LYS A 61 -6.04 -9.27 -21.26
N LEU A 62 -5.42 -8.52 -20.35
CA LEU A 62 -4.57 -9.09 -19.31
C LEU A 62 -5.38 -10.06 -18.43
N THR A 63 -4.83 -11.25 -18.22
CA THR A 63 -5.41 -12.33 -17.44
C THR A 63 -4.58 -12.64 -16.19
N PHE A 64 -5.19 -13.34 -15.23
CA PHE A 64 -4.47 -13.90 -14.09
C PHE A 64 -3.29 -14.79 -14.50
N MET A 65 -3.40 -15.54 -15.60
CA MET A 65 -2.30 -16.39 -16.08
C MET A 65 -1.09 -15.59 -16.54
N ASP A 66 -1.28 -14.43 -17.18
CA ASP A 66 -0.17 -13.58 -17.64
C ASP A 66 0.69 -13.10 -16.46
N SER A 67 0.07 -12.87 -15.30
CA SER A 67 0.78 -12.53 -14.06
C SER A 67 1.64 -13.67 -13.52
N LEU A 68 1.26 -14.93 -13.75
CA LEU A 68 1.99 -16.10 -13.27
C LEU A 68 3.24 -16.36 -14.10
N ASP A 69 3.17 -16.10 -15.41
CA ASP A 69 4.35 -16.20 -16.28
C ASP A 69 5.38 -15.14 -15.89
N ALA A 70 4.92 -13.90 -15.65
CA ALA A 70 5.76 -12.83 -15.14
C ALA A 70 6.44 -13.19 -13.80
N LEU A 71 5.64 -13.69 -12.87
CA LEU A 71 6.07 -14.16 -11.56
C LEU A 71 7.10 -15.30 -11.62
N ASN A 72 6.85 -16.35 -12.42
CA ASN A 72 7.70 -17.54 -12.48
C ASN A 72 9.12 -17.19 -12.93
N TYR A 73 9.25 -16.28 -13.89
CA TYR A 73 10.55 -15.83 -14.35
C TYR A 73 11.25 -14.98 -13.29
N ALA A 74 10.55 -14.05 -12.64
CA ALA A 74 11.10 -13.27 -11.54
C ALA A 74 11.55 -14.14 -10.35
N PHE A 75 10.76 -15.16 -10.03
CA PHE A 75 11.06 -16.11 -8.96
C PHE A 75 12.32 -16.94 -9.29
N SER A 76 12.46 -17.38 -10.55
CA SER A 76 13.68 -18.05 -11.01
C SER A 76 14.92 -17.17 -10.85
N GLY A 77 14.77 -15.87 -11.11
CA GLY A 77 15.81 -14.86 -10.88
C GLY A 77 16.19 -14.67 -9.42
N TYR A 78 15.17 -14.62 -8.56
CA TYR A 78 15.35 -14.59 -7.11
C TYR A 78 16.08 -15.84 -6.61
N GLU A 79 15.66 -17.05 -7.00
CA GLU A 79 16.32 -18.30 -6.58
C GLU A 79 17.76 -18.41 -7.08
N PHE A 80 18.01 -17.95 -8.31
CA PHE A 80 19.36 -17.86 -8.86
C PHE A 80 20.25 -16.92 -8.04
N SER A 81 19.73 -15.75 -7.68
CA SER A 81 20.42 -14.78 -6.83
C SER A 81 20.70 -15.35 -5.44
N CYS A 82 19.78 -16.12 -4.87
CA CYS A 82 19.97 -16.80 -3.59
C CYS A 82 20.96 -17.98 -3.66
N SER A 83 21.12 -18.65 -4.81
CA SER A 83 21.93 -19.87 -4.94
C SER A 83 23.39 -19.61 -5.33
N LYS A 84 23.68 -18.57 -6.11
CA LYS A 84 25.06 -18.17 -6.45
C LYS A 84 25.85 -17.65 -5.26
N ASP A 85 25.15 -17.21 -4.24
CA ASP A 85 25.71 -16.57 -3.06
C ASP A 85 25.51 -17.51 -1.86
N SER A 86 26.57 -18.24 -1.51
CA SER A 86 26.61 -19.35 -0.54
C SER A 86 26.01 -19.01 0.85
N GLY A 87 24.68 -19.09 0.95
CA GLY A 87 23.89 -18.84 2.15
C GLY A 87 23.02 -17.59 2.03
N ILE A 88 21.84 -17.67 2.64
CA ILE A 88 20.82 -16.62 2.86
C ILE A 88 21.41 -15.22 3.17
N PHE A 89 22.64 -15.16 3.67
CA PHE A 89 23.40 -13.99 4.10
C PHE A 89 24.03 -13.08 3.04
N LYS A 90 23.99 -13.37 1.73
CA LYS A 90 24.62 -12.47 0.73
C LYS A 90 23.66 -11.72 -0.20
N MET A 91 22.34 -11.89 -0.07
CA MET A 91 21.40 -10.82 -0.46
C MET A 91 21.66 -9.51 0.31
N TYR A 92 22.31 -9.58 1.48
CA TYR A 92 22.87 -8.41 2.19
C TYR A 92 23.96 -7.67 1.38
N ASN A 93 24.66 -8.34 0.47
CA ASN A 93 25.91 -7.84 -0.10
C ASN A 93 25.76 -7.19 -1.49
N TYR A 94 24.64 -7.35 -2.19
CA TYR A 94 24.59 -6.94 -3.60
C TYR A 94 24.25 -5.46 -3.83
N GLN A 95 23.90 -4.66 -2.81
CA GLN A 95 23.75 -3.21 -3.01
C GLN A 95 24.24 -2.35 -1.84
N THR A 96 25.47 -1.86 -2.01
CA THR A 96 25.95 -0.54 -1.57
C THR A 96 26.16 -0.35 -0.07
N LYS A 97 27.17 0.45 0.27
CA LYS A 97 27.55 0.89 1.62
C LYS A 97 26.44 1.68 2.37
N THR A 98 25.17 1.61 1.98
CA THR A 98 24.13 2.57 2.38
C THR A 98 22.68 2.08 2.42
N SER A 99 22.33 0.80 2.20
CA SER A 99 20.90 0.40 2.26
C SER A 99 20.66 -0.97 2.89
N SER A 100 19.53 -1.06 3.59
CA SER A 100 19.24 -1.81 4.82
C SER A 100 18.82 -3.27 4.68
N ASP A 101 18.92 -3.97 5.81
CA ASP A 101 18.49 -5.34 6.17
C ASP A 101 16.99 -5.66 5.89
N ASP A 102 16.26 -4.73 5.31
CA ASP A 102 14.79 -4.65 5.24
C ASP A 102 14.17 -5.51 4.12
N THR A 103 14.97 -5.94 3.14
CA THR A 103 14.47 -6.55 1.89
C THR A 103 14.02 -8.01 2.03
N TYR A 104 14.46 -8.70 3.08
CA TYR A 104 14.22 -10.14 3.25
C TYR A 104 12.79 -10.47 3.72
N PHE A 105 12.28 -9.72 4.71
CA PHE A 105 10.92 -9.89 5.20
C PHE A 105 9.89 -9.33 4.23
N ASP A 106 10.21 -8.23 3.55
CA ASP A 106 9.42 -7.71 2.41
C ASP A 106 9.19 -8.81 1.34
N THR A 107 10.27 -9.55 1.01
CA THR A 107 10.18 -10.64 0.03
C THR A 107 9.38 -11.84 0.56
N SER A 108 9.58 -12.23 1.83
CA SER A 108 8.84 -13.35 2.42
C SER A 108 7.35 -13.05 2.53
N PHE A 109 7.00 -11.82 2.86
CA PHE A 109 5.63 -11.37 2.96
C PHE A 109 4.92 -11.36 1.61
N SER A 110 5.59 -10.87 0.55
CA SER A 110 5.05 -10.93 -0.82
C SER A 110 4.87 -12.36 -1.32
N LEU A 111 5.85 -13.24 -1.11
CA LEU A 111 5.74 -14.66 -1.46
C LEU A 111 4.61 -15.38 -0.70
N MET A 112 4.31 -14.96 0.53
CA MET A 112 3.15 -15.47 1.26
C MET A 112 1.83 -15.04 0.59
N ALA A 113 1.72 -13.78 0.16
CA ALA A 113 0.55 -13.31 -0.60
C ALA A 113 0.43 -14.05 -1.96
N THR A 114 1.54 -14.26 -2.66
CA THR A 114 1.60 -15.05 -3.89
C THR A 114 1.11 -16.47 -3.68
N PHE A 115 1.57 -17.13 -2.61
CA PHE A 115 1.12 -18.46 -2.24
C PHE A 115 -0.39 -18.48 -2.02
N GLN A 116 -0.95 -17.49 -1.32
CA GLN A 116 -2.39 -17.42 -1.10
C GLN A 116 -3.19 -17.26 -2.40
N ALA A 117 -2.68 -16.47 -3.34
CA ALA A 117 -3.34 -16.25 -4.63
C ALA A 117 -3.25 -17.45 -5.58
N THR A 118 -2.20 -18.28 -5.46
CA THR A 118 -1.88 -19.32 -6.45
C THR A 118 -2.05 -20.75 -5.95
N GLY A 119 -1.95 -20.96 -4.64
CA GLY A 119 -1.83 -22.27 -4.00
C GLY A 119 -0.50 -22.98 -4.27
N ASP A 120 0.49 -22.34 -4.90
CA ASP A 120 1.75 -22.97 -5.29
C ASP A 120 2.74 -23.05 -4.11
N LEU A 121 2.99 -24.29 -3.67
CA LEU A 121 3.81 -24.60 -2.50
C LEU A 121 5.26 -24.11 -2.60
N LYS A 122 5.79 -23.89 -3.81
CA LYS A 122 7.19 -23.41 -3.94
C LYS A 122 7.41 -22.05 -3.29
N TYR A 123 6.41 -21.17 -3.32
CA TYR A 123 6.48 -19.86 -2.66
C TYR A 123 6.42 -20.03 -1.14
N LEU A 124 5.50 -20.88 -0.65
CA LEU A 124 5.39 -21.21 0.77
C LEU A 124 6.68 -21.83 1.32
N ASP A 125 7.37 -22.66 0.53
CA ASP A 125 8.62 -23.30 0.94
C ASP A 125 9.75 -22.29 1.17
N VAL A 126 9.80 -21.18 0.40
CA VAL A 126 10.72 -20.06 0.69
C VAL A 126 10.38 -19.41 2.03
N VAL A 127 9.10 -19.10 2.25
CA VAL A 127 8.63 -18.48 3.50
C VAL A 127 8.96 -19.37 4.71
N LYS A 128 8.75 -20.69 4.58
CA LYS A 128 9.11 -21.70 5.59
C LYS A 128 10.60 -21.72 5.90
N ARG A 129 11.45 -21.82 4.87
CA ARG A 129 12.92 -21.77 5.03
C ARG A 129 13.34 -20.50 5.77
N ASN A 130 12.71 -19.38 5.42
CA ASN A 130 13.05 -18.09 5.99
C ASN A 130 12.63 -17.96 7.47
N ALA A 131 11.45 -18.48 7.82
CA ALA A 131 10.97 -18.55 9.20
C ALA A 131 11.78 -19.53 10.06
N ASP A 132 12.11 -20.70 9.50
CA ASP A 132 12.97 -21.69 10.16
C ASP A 132 14.33 -21.06 10.47
N TYR A 133 14.93 -20.37 9.50
CA TYR A 133 16.18 -19.64 9.71
C TYR A 133 16.06 -18.54 10.77
N LEU A 134 15.03 -17.69 10.70
CA LEU A 134 14.76 -16.65 11.71
C LEU A 134 14.70 -17.26 13.12
N SER A 135 14.07 -18.42 13.27
CA SER A 135 13.97 -19.09 14.58
C SER A 135 15.34 -19.44 15.19
N THR A 136 16.37 -19.67 14.37
CA THR A 136 17.73 -20.01 14.81
C THR A 136 18.55 -18.80 15.27
N ILE A 137 18.26 -17.62 14.75
CA ILE A 137 19.03 -16.39 14.99
C ILE A 137 18.34 -15.43 15.96
N LEU A 138 17.07 -15.68 16.30
CA LEU A 138 16.28 -14.77 17.11
C LEU A 138 16.73 -14.83 18.59
N PRO A 139 17.17 -13.70 19.18
CA PRO A 139 17.59 -13.65 20.58
C PRO A 139 16.44 -14.02 21.53
N SER A 140 16.76 -14.21 22.82
CA SER A 140 15.77 -14.53 23.85
C SER A 140 14.70 -13.45 24.00
N THR A 141 15.01 -12.20 23.68
CA THR A 141 14.06 -11.08 23.67
C THR A 141 12.97 -11.24 22.61
N GLY A 142 13.20 -12.06 21.57
CA GLY A 142 12.27 -12.18 20.44
C GLY A 142 12.25 -10.97 19.50
N LEU A 143 13.17 -10.01 19.68
CA LEU A 143 13.37 -8.87 18.80
C LEU A 143 14.33 -9.23 17.66
N ILE A 144 13.98 -8.87 16.43
CA ILE A 144 14.80 -9.18 15.26
C ILE A 144 16.10 -8.36 15.31
N PRO A 145 17.28 -9.00 15.30
CA PRO A 145 18.55 -8.28 15.27
C PRO A 145 18.77 -7.60 13.93
N THR A 146 19.41 -6.44 13.98
CA THR A 146 19.94 -5.73 12.81
C THR A 146 21.30 -6.36 12.46
N PHE A 147 21.50 -6.71 11.20
CA PHE A 147 22.62 -7.46 10.65
C PHE A 147 23.43 -6.60 9.68
N PRO A 148 24.36 -5.75 10.14
CA PRO A 148 25.15 -4.93 9.26
C PRO A 148 26.24 -5.78 8.61
N ASN A 149 25.91 -6.36 7.47
CA ASN A 149 26.81 -7.10 6.58
C ASN A 149 27.46 -8.36 7.20
N LYS A 150 27.55 -9.43 6.39
CA LYS A 150 28.30 -10.67 6.69
C LYS A 150 27.81 -11.50 7.89
N GLY A 151 26.56 -11.36 8.31
CA GLY A 151 25.98 -12.21 9.35
C GLY A 151 26.53 -12.03 10.75
N GLU A 152 27.20 -10.90 11.00
CA GLU A 152 27.54 -10.43 12.34
C GLU A 152 26.42 -9.51 12.86
N ILE A 153 26.06 -9.64 14.15
CA ILE A 153 25.08 -8.76 14.80
C ILE A 153 25.65 -7.35 14.88
N SER A 154 24.81 -6.34 14.61
CA SER A 154 25.22 -4.94 14.63
C SER A 154 25.90 -4.48 15.91
N THR A 155 26.95 -3.66 15.75
CA THR A 155 27.50 -2.84 16.84
C THR A 155 26.52 -1.77 17.31
N ASN A 156 25.47 -1.48 16.53
CA ASN A 156 24.30 -0.70 16.93
C ASN A 156 23.06 -1.61 16.93
N PRO A 157 22.80 -2.37 18.01
CA PRO A 157 21.77 -3.40 18.05
C PRO A 157 20.39 -2.77 18.30
N ASN A 158 19.91 -1.97 17.35
CA ASN A 158 18.57 -1.40 17.39
C ASN A 158 17.69 -2.08 16.35
N THR A 159 16.60 -2.68 16.79
CA THR A 159 15.53 -3.22 15.95
C THR A 159 14.61 -2.09 15.52
N TYR A 160 14.40 -1.96 14.22
CA TYR A 160 13.32 -1.15 13.67
C TYR A 160 11.99 -1.89 13.85
N LEU A 161 11.01 -1.22 14.46
CA LEU A 161 9.68 -1.82 14.63
C LEU A 161 8.82 -1.63 13.39
N GLY A 162 8.99 -0.55 12.63
CA GLY A 162 8.14 -0.17 11.50
C GLY A 162 8.00 -1.19 10.35
N GLY A 163 7.42 -0.74 9.24
CA GLY A 163 6.86 -1.59 8.17
C GLY A 163 7.79 -2.65 7.53
N LYS A 164 9.10 -2.57 7.72
CA LYS A 164 10.08 -3.52 7.16
C LYS A 164 10.90 -4.29 8.21
N GLY A 165 10.46 -4.25 9.47
CA GLY A 165 11.16 -4.84 10.61
C GLY A 165 10.30 -5.85 11.39
N GLN A 166 10.26 -5.70 12.72
CA GLN A 166 9.56 -6.63 13.63
C GLN A 166 8.09 -6.89 13.25
N LEU A 167 7.36 -5.84 12.86
CA LEU A 167 5.92 -5.92 12.60
C LEU A 167 5.59 -6.82 11.40
N GLN A 168 6.32 -6.67 10.30
CA GLN A 168 6.10 -7.48 9.10
C GLN A 168 6.47 -8.96 9.30
N ALA A 169 7.49 -9.23 10.11
CA ALA A 169 7.82 -10.60 10.48
C ALA A 169 6.72 -11.25 11.33
N VAL A 170 6.09 -10.50 12.26
CA VAL A 170 4.91 -10.99 12.99
C VAL A 170 3.78 -11.33 12.03
N GLN A 171 3.48 -10.46 11.06
CA GLN A 171 2.42 -10.71 10.07
C GLN A 171 2.72 -11.95 9.21
N THR A 172 3.92 -12.02 8.64
CA THR A 172 4.36 -13.14 7.80
C THR A 172 4.29 -14.47 8.55
N VAL A 173 4.83 -14.51 9.77
CA VAL A 173 4.85 -15.74 10.58
C VAL A 173 3.45 -16.09 11.11
N ALA A 174 2.58 -15.11 11.36
CA ALA A 174 1.19 -15.37 11.72
C ALA A 174 0.42 -16.01 10.55
N PHE A 175 0.53 -15.48 9.34
CA PHE A 175 -0.04 -16.12 8.15
C PHE A 175 0.54 -17.53 7.95
N LEU A 176 1.85 -17.68 8.09
CA LEU A 176 2.48 -19.00 8.01
C LEU A 176 1.97 -19.97 9.09
N ALA A 177 1.76 -19.50 10.32
CA ALA A 177 1.21 -20.30 11.41
C ALA A 177 -0.30 -20.59 11.26
N HIS A 178 -1.00 -19.80 10.45
CA HIS A 178 -2.35 -20.13 10.02
C HIS A 178 -2.33 -21.41 9.17
N GLU A 179 -1.44 -21.46 8.16
CA GLU A 179 -1.25 -22.60 7.24
C GLU A 179 -0.60 -23.82 7.90
N ASP A 180 0.41 -23.61 8.75
CA ASP A 180 1.18 -24.67 9.40
C ASP A 180 1.41 -24.35 10.87
N LYS A 181 0.65 -25.04 11.73
CA LYS A 181 0.63 -24.80 13.19
C LYS A 181 2.00 -25.02 13.86
N LYS A 182 2.98 -25.66 13.21
CA LYS A 182 4.34 -25.78 13.74
C LYS A 182 5.02 -24.42 13.97
N TYR A 183 4.57 -23.35 13.29
CA TYR A 183 5.11 -21.99 13.43
C TYR A 183 4.47 -21.16 14.54
N LEU A 184 3.44 -21.68 15.24
CA LEU A 184 2.84 -20.99 16.39
C LEU A 184 3.87 -20.57 17.46
N PRO A 185 4.86 -21.39 17.86
CA PRO A 185 5.87 -20.97 18.83
C PRO A 185 6.69 -19.76 18.38
N LEU A 186 7.08 -19.69 17.10
CA LEU A 186 7.81 -18.55 16.55
C LEU A 186 6.92 -17.31 16.52
N MET A 187 5.67 -17.45 16.09
CA MET A 187 4.67 -16.37 16.14
C MET A 187 4.56 -15.81 17.56
N TYR A 188 4.36 -16.67 18.57
CA TYR A 188 4.25 -16.23 19.96
C TYR A 188 5.49 -15.49 20.44
N LYS A 189 6.70 -15.98 20.10
CA LYS A 189 7.96 -15.34 20.49
C LYS A 189 8.06 -13.92 19.92
N LEU A 190 7.79 -13.73 18.63
CA LEU A 190 7.83 -12.43 17.96
C LEU A 190 6.74 -11.47 18.48
N THR A 191 5.52 -11.96 18.64
CA THR A 191 4.37 -11.16 19.08
C THR A 191 4.49 -10.75 20.55
N ASN A 192 4.96 -11.64 21.43
CA ASN A 192 5.20 -11.30 22.84
C ASN A 192 6.33 -10.28 23.00
N ALA A 193 7.37 -10.34 22.15
CA ALA A 193 8.43 -9.34 22.12
C ALA A 193 7.90 -7.95 21.77
N LEU A 194 7.01 -7.88 20.77
CA LEU A 194 6.36 -6.63 20.38
C LEU A 194 5.56 -6.01 21.54
N ILE A 195 4.78 -6.82 22.27
CA ILE A 195 4.00 -6.34 23.42
C ILE A 195 4.90 -5.88 24.56
N THR A 196 5.97 -6.63 24.83
CA THR A 196 6.84 -6.40 26.00
C THR A 196 7.76 -5.20 25.79
N TYR A 197 8.31 -5.05 24.60
CA TYR A 197 9.38 -4.09 24.32
C TYR A 197 8.97 -3.00 23.34
N GLY A 198 8.09 -3.32 22.39
CA GLY A 198 7.72 -2.40 21.31
C GLY A 198 6.67 -1.36 21.68
N ILE A 199 5.96 -1.54 22.79
CA ILE A 199 4.86 -0.67 23.21
C ILE A 199 5.22 0.01 24.51
N ASN A 200 5.05 1.33 24.56
CA ASN A 200 5.19 2.08 25.80
C ASN A 200 4.01 1.75 26.74
N PRO A 201 4.25 1.15 27.92
CA PRO A 201 3.18 0.73 28.83
C PRO A 201 2.39 1.90 29.44
N SER A 202 2.93 3.12 29.44
CA SER A 202 2.29 4.30 30.02
C SER A 202 1.22 4.94 29.14
N ASN A 203 1.35 4.83 27.81
CA ASN A 203 0.45 5.47 26.85
C ASN A 203 -0.06 4.54 25.75
N ASN A 204 0.40 3.28 25.69
CA ASN A 204 0.10 2.30 24.65
C ASN A 204 0.49 2.71 23.23
N LEU A 205 1.39 3.68 23.06
CA LEU A 205 1.95 4.02 21.75
C LEU A 205 3.17 3.15 21.45
N THR A 206 3.40 2.87 20.17
CA THR A 206 4.49 1.99 19.71
C THR A 206 5.75 2.82 19.48
N TRP A 207 6.89 2.34 19.97
CA TRP A 207 8.19 2.94 19.69
C TRP A 207 8.52 2.83 18.19
N TYR A 208 9.37 3.73 17.68
CA TYR A 208 9.91 3.56 16.33
C TYR A 208 11.02 2.51 16.30
N GLN A 209 11.89 2.53 17.32
CA GLN A 209 13.02 1.62 17.47
C GLN A 209 13.21 1.22 18.93
N VAL A 210 13.73 0.01 19.12
CA VAL A 210 14.12 -0.52 20.43
C VAL A 210 15.47 -1.20 20.32
N ASN A 211 16.22 -1.22 21.41
CA ASN A 211 17.46 -1.98 21.48
C ASN A 211 17.14 -3.48 21.44
N THR A 212 17.65 -4.22 20.45
CA THR A 212 17.37 -5.64 20.21
C THR A 212 17.66 -6.52 21.44
N LEU A 213 18.77 -6.25 22.13
CA LEU A 213 19.28 -7.13 23.20
C LEU A 213 18.61 -6.84 24.54
N SER A 214 18.38 -5.56 24.86
CA SER A 214 17.80 -5.15 26.14
C SER A 214 16.30 -4.87 26.09
N GLY A 215 15.75 -4.66 24.90
CA GLY A 215 14.36 -4.25 24.68
C GLY A 215 14.03 -2.84 25.14
N LYS A 216 15.04 -2.04 25.55
CA LYS A 216 14.86 -0.65 25.95
C LYS A 216 14.56 0.24 24.74
N GLU A 217 13.81 1.31 24.95
CA GLU A 217 13.56 2.29 23.91
C GLU A 217 14.88 2.89 23.38
N ALA A 218 14.99 3.03 22.06
CA ALA A 218 16.19 3.57 21.43
C ALA A 218 16.00 5.05 21.08
N PHE A 219 16.95 5.89 21.50
CA PHE A 219 17.01 7.29 21.07
C PHE A 219 17.62 7.36 19.66
N THR A 220 16.92 8.00 18.74
CA THR A 220 17.43 8.23 17.37
C THR A 220 17.91 9.68 17.25
N ILE A 221 19.17 9.86 16.83
CA ILE A 221 19.70 11.21 16.54
C ILE A 221 18.89 11.79 15.38
N GLY A 222 18.40 13.01 15.54
CA GLY A 222 17.52 13.66 14.57
C GLY A 222 16.05 13.50 14.96
N THR A 223 15.56 12.29 15.24
CA THR A 223 14.11 12.03 15.41
C THR A 223 13.68 11.74 16.85
N SER A 224 14.60 11.73 17.82
CA SER A 224 14.31 11.50 19.25
C SER A 224 13.61 10.13 19.48
N TYR A 225 12.52 10.12 20.25
CA TYR A 225 11.65 8.98 20.52
C TYR A 225 10.32 9.10 19.75
N GLU A 226 10.36 9.79 18.62
CA GLU A 226 9.18 10.00 17.82
C GLU A 226 8.78 8.76 17.04
N THR A 227 7.48 8.61 16.87
CA THR A 227 6.86 7.54 16.11
C THR A 227 5.83 8.11 15.16
N GLN A 228 5.65 7.47 14.01
CA GLN A 228 4.49 7.74 13.16
C GLN A 228 3.29 6.98 13.72
N LEU A 229 2.22 7.70 14.05
CA LEU A 229 1.00 7.09 14.58
C LEU A 229 0.32 6.21 13.53
N GLY A 230 0.17 6.74 12.31
CA GLY A 230 -0.43 5.99 11.20
C GLY A 230 0.41 4.77 10.80
N GLN A 231 1.74 4.90 10.73
CA GLN A 231 2.60 3.79 10.29
C GLN A 231 2.95 2.80 11.41
N ASN A 232 3.57 3.24 12.50
CA ASN A 232 4.08 2.30 13.52
C ASN A 232 2.97 1.78 14.42
N CYS A 233 2.14 2.68 14.98
CA CYS A 233 1.09 2.27 15.92
C CYS A 233 -0.01 1.46 15.20
N SER A 234 -0.50 1.93 14.05
CA SER A 234 -1.54 1.18 13.32
C SER A 234 -1.03 -0.17 12.79
N ASN A 235 0.22 -0.27 12.33
CA ASN A 235 0.78 -1.56 11.90
C ASN A 235 1.05 -2.50 13.09
N CYS A 236 1.39 -1.95 14.25
CA CYS A 236 1.50 -2.71 15.49
C CYS A 236 0.16 -3.34 15.86
N ALA A 237 -0.91 -2.54 15.87
CA ALA A 237 -2.26 -3.05 16.08
C ALA A 237 -2.66 -4.11 15.03
N GLN A 238 -2.40 -3.87 13.73
CA GLN A 238 -2.68 -4.83 12.67
C GLN A 238 -1.94 -6.16 12.88
N SER A 239 -0.65 -6.11 13.21
CA SER A 239 0.16 -7.31 13.42
C SER A 239 -0.33 -8.15 14.60
N LEU A 240 -0.73 -7.48 15.70
CA LEU A 240 -1.36 -8.12 16.85
C LEU A 240 -2.72 -8.74 16.51
N LEU A 241 -3.53 -8.07 15.70
CA LEU A 241 -4.84 -8.57 15.25
C LEU A 241 -4.70 -9.79 14.32
N ILE A 242 -3.72 -9.80 13.41
CA ILE A 242 -3.44 -10.94 12.54
C ILE A 242 -2.94 -12.14 13.37
N ALA A 243 -2.06 -11.91 14.35
CA ALA A 243 -1.64 -12.95 15.29
C ALA A 243 -2.81 -13.49 16.12
N TYR A 244 -3.73 -12.61 16.56
CA TYR A 244 -4.95 -13.01 17.26
C TYR A 244 -5.92 -13.78 16.35
N LYS A 245 -6.09 -13.40 15.08
CA LYS A 245 -6.90 -14.16 14.12
C LYS A 245 -6.34 -15.58 13.93
N THR A 246 -5.02 -15.70 13.93
CA THR A 246 -4.33 -16.99 13.79
C THR A 246 -4.53 -17.90 15.00
N ASP A 247 -4.55 -17.33 16.21
CA ASP A 247 -4.86 -18.03 17.46
C ASP A 247 -5.76 -17.17 18.37
N PRO A 248 -7.10 -17.33 18.24
CA PRO A 248 -8.07 -16.55 19.02
C PRO A 248 -8.02 -16.78 20.54
N SER A 249 -7.27 -17.77 21.04
CA SER A 249 -7.07 -17.95 22.48
C SER A 249 -6.19 -16.84 23.09
N LYS A 250 -5.43 -16.11 22.27
CA LYS A 250 -4.52 -15.04 22.72
C LYS A 250 -5.24 -13.70 22.89
N LEU A 251 -6.19 -13.65 23.84
CA LEU A 251 -6.98 -12.44 24.14
C LEU A 251 -6.12 -11.19 24.42
N GLN A 252 -4.93 -11.36 24.98
CA GLN A 252 -3.98 -10.27 25.21
C GLN A 252 -3.54 -9.55 23.91
N TYR A 253 -3.47 -10.26 22.78
CA TYR A 253 -3.10 -9.67 21.49
C TYR A 253 -4.22 -8.77 20.98
N LYS A 254 -5.46 -9.26 21.04
CA LYS A 254 -6.68 -8.47 20.78
C LYS A 254 -6.72 -7.23 21.67
N GLN A 255 -6.62 -7.40 22.99
CA GLN A 255 -6.73 -6.27 23.93
C GLN A 255 -5.65 -5.21 23.65
N LYS A 256 -4.41 -5.64 23.44
CA LYS A 256 -3.31 -4.70 23.20
C LYS A 256 -3.46 -3.97 21.87
N ALA A 257 -3.94 -4.62 20.81
CA ALA A 257 -4.25 -3.95 19.55
C ALA A 257 -5.30 -2.84 19.73
N LEU A 258 -6.39 -3.15 20.44
CA LEU A 258 -7.46 -2.18 20.73
C LEU A 258 -6.94 -1.02 21.59
N ASP A 259 -6.09 -1.29 22.58
CA ASP A 259 -5.48 -0.25 23.41
C ASP A 259 -4.65 0.74 22.57
N ILE A 260 -3.86 0.23 21.61
CA ILE A 260 -3.03 1.06 20.73
C ILE A 260 -3.91 1.97 19.87
N LEU A 261 -4.94 1.42 19.21
CA LEU A 261 -5.83 2.22 18.36
C LEU A 261 -6.56 3.29 19.17
N LYS A 262 -7.09 2.93 20.35
CA LYS A 262 -7.72 3.89 21.26
C LYS A 262 -6.72 4.93 21.80
N ALA A 263 -5.42 4.61 21.91
CA ALA A 263 -4.39 5.57 22.25
C ALA A 263 -4.10 6.56 21.11
N VAL A 264 -4.01 6.07 19.86
CA VAL A 264 -3.88 6.92 18.67
C VAL A 264 -5.06 7.91 18.58
N TRP A 265 -6.31 7.44 18.81
CA TRP A 265 -7.49 8.31 18.87
C TRP A 265 -7.43 9.40 19.93
N LYS A 266 -6.72 9.17 21.05
CA LYS A 266 -6.56 10.17 22.12
C LYS A 266 -5.60 11.30 21.73
N CYS A 267 -4.68 11.06 20.80
CA CYS A 267 -3.71 12.04 20.30
C CYS A 267 -4.32 13.11 19.37
N ARG A 268 -5.57 12.91 18.92
CA ARG A 268 -6.24 13.81 17.98
C ARG A 268 -6.45 15.22 18.55
N ASP A 269 -6.56 16.19 17.65
CA ASP A 269 -7.18 17.47 17.96
C ASP A 269 -8.69 17.26 18.16
N LYS A 270 -9.23 17.74 19.28
CA LYS A 270 -10.63 17.55 19.65
C LYS A 270 -11.58 18.44 18.86
N SER A 271 -11.11 19.53 18.25
CA SER A 271 -11.98 20.43 17.49
C SER A 271 -12.30 19.92 16.09
N ASN A 272 -11.40 19.16 15.46
CA ASN A 272 -11.55 18.67 14.09
C ASN A 272 -11.28 17.16 13.92
N ASN A 273 -11.00 16.45 15.01
CA ASN A 273 -10.70 15.02 15.05
C ASN A 273 -9.52 14.53 14.19
N LEU A 274 -8.70 15.43 13.65
CA LEU A 274 -7.49 15.06 12.92
C LEU A 274 -6.40 14.60 13.89
N ILE A 275 -5.59 13.64 13.44
CA ILE A 275 -4.55 13.00 14.24
C ILE A 275 -3.19 13.44 13.70
N PRO A 276 -2.26 13.89 14.56
CA PRO A 276 -0.91 14.22 14.12
C PRO A 276 -0.20 13.00 13.53
N GLU A 277 0.54 13.22 12.45
CA GLU A 277 1.34 12.16 11.83
C GLU A 277 2.37 11.59 12.82
N VAL A 278 3.10 12.48 13.49
CA VAL A 278 4.21 12.14 14.39
C VAL A 278 3.83 12.42 15.84
N TRP A 279 4.32 11.57 16.76
CA TRP A 279 4.17 11.76 18.20
C TRP A 279 5.46 11.39 18.94
N ASP A 280 5.92 12.22 19.88
CA ASP A 280 6.98 11.83 20.79
C ASP A 280 6.41 10.91 21.88
N VAL A 281 6.76 9.64 21.81
CA VAL A 281 6.20 8.59 22.67
C VAL A 281 6.65 8.73 24.12
N LYS A 282 7.80 9.35 24.37
CA LYS A 282 8.38 9.47 25.71
C LYS A 282 7.79 10.61 26.50
N ILE A 283 7.61 11.78 25.89
CA ILE A 283 7.02 12.95 26.55
C ILE A 283 5.52 13.12 26.27
N ASN A 284 4.95 12.26 25.42
CA ASN A 284 3.55 12.19 25.08
C ASN A 284 2.97 13.50 24.49
N LYS A 285 3.60 14.00 23.42
CA LYS A 285 3.20 15.24 22.73
C LYS A 285 3.35 15.12 21.21
N PRO A 286 2.68 15.98 20.41
CA PRO A 286 2.87 16.02 18.97
C PRO A 286 4.36 16.07 18.61
N GLY A 287 4.70 15.19 17.67
CA GLY A 287 6.04 14.88 17.26
C GLY A 287 6.69 16.06 16.59
N LYS A 288 7.97 16.10 16.91
CA LYS A 288 8.99 17.05 16.58
C LYS A 288 9.55 16.83 15.11
N ASN A 289 10.61 16.07 15.09
CA ASN A 289 11.71 16.14 14.18
C ASN A 289 11.68 15.11 13.04
N LEU A 290 10.84 14.06 13.12
CA LEU A 290 10.77 13.00 12.10
C LEU A 290 10.28 13.53 10.73
N TYR A 291 9.42 14.54 10.73
CA TYR A 291 8.93 15.26 9.54
C TYR A 291 8.79 16.75 9.82
N PRO A 292 9.01 17.65 8.82
CA PRO A 292 8.76 19.08 9.00
C PRO A 292 7.27 19.33 9.31
N TYR A 293 7.03 20.17 10.32
CA TYR A 293 5.78 20.30 11.08
C TYR A 293 4.58 20.90 10.39
N SER A 294 3.44 20.63 11.05
CA SER A 294 2.05 21.03 10.85
C SER A 294 1.30 20.22 9.82
N ASP A 295 2.00 19.52 8.94
CA ASP A 295 1.37 18.84 7.82
C ASP A 295 0.96 17.41 8.17
N PHE A 296 -0.18 17.04 7.64
CA PHE A 296 -0.86 15.77 7.79
C PHE A 296 -1.05 15.19 6.39
N ARG A 297 -0.50 13.99 6.17
CA ARG A 297 -0.64 13.22 4.93
C ARG A 297 -1.78 12.21 5.08
N TYR A 298 -2.83 12.36 4.27
CA TYR A 298 -4.07 11.63 4.51
C TYR A 298 -4.01 10.15 4.16
N ASP A 299 -3.21 9.74 3.18
CA ASP A 299 -3.17 8.39 2.63
C ASP A 299 -2.21 7.49 3.42
N ASP A 300 -1.03 8.01 3.72
CA ASP A 300 0.00 7.36 4.52
C ASP A 300 -0.43 7.27 5.98
N MET A 301 -1.00 8.33 6.56
CA MET A 301 -1.39 8.32 7.98
C MET A 301 -2.86 8.01 8.19
N GLY A 302 -3.75 8.84 7.62
CA GLY A 302 -5.19 8.70 7.83
C GLY A 302 -5.72 7.38 7.28
N GLY A 303 -5.31 7.02 6.06
CA GLY A 303 -5.63 5.75 5.44
C GLY A 303 -5.12 4.57 6.26
N ALA A 304 -3.89 4.62 6.78
CA ALA A 304 -3.35 3.51 7.58
C ALA A 304 -4.10 3.30 8.88
N TYR A 305 -4.52 4.38 9.54
CA TYR A 305 -5.32 4.30 10.75
C TYR A 305 -6.73 3.78 10.46
N ILE A 306 -7.38 4.25 9.38
CA ILE A 306 -8.67 3.72 8.92
C ILE A 306 -8.57 2.22 8.67
N ARG A 307 -7.59 1.75 7.89
CA ARG A 307 -7.39 0.31 7.62
C ARG A 307 -7.24 -0.51 8.90
N ALA A 308 -6.48 -0.01 9.88
CA ALA A 308 -6.31 -0.70 11.15
C ALA A 308 -7.58 -0.73 12.00
N LEU A 309 -8.37 0.34 12.01
CA LEU A 309 -9.68 0.38 12.67
C LEU A 309 -10.68 -0.58 11.99
N THR A 310 -10.69 -0.58 10.66
CA THR A 310 -11.50 -1.50 9.85
C THR A 310 -11.16 -2.95 10.20
N LEU A 311 -9.89 -3.35 10.12
CA LEU A 311 -9.43 -4.69 10.52
C LEU A 311 -9.82 -5.01 11.97
N ALA A 312 -9.59 -4.07 12.89
CA ALA A 312 -9.90 -4.26 14.30
C ALA A 312 -11.38 -4.55 14.51
N TYR A 313 -12.28 -3.78 13.88
CA TYR A 313 -13.71 -4.04 14.00
C TYR A 313 -14.09 -5.38 13.34
N GLN A 314 -13.57 -5.68 12.15
CA GLN A 314 -13.84 -6.95 11.47
C GLN A 314 -13.52 -8.16 12.35
N VAL A 315 -12.36 -8.13 13.01
CA VAL A 315 -11.83 -9.22 13.83
C VAL A 315 -12.45 -9.25 15.23
N THR A 316 -12.87 -8.11 15.78
CA THR A 316 -13.23 -8.02 17.21
C THR A 316 -14.67 -7.63 17.50
N LYS A 317 -15.36 -7.00 16.53
CA LYS A 317 -16.67 -6.37 16.65
C LYS A 317 -16.76 -5.38 17.83
N ASP A 318 -15.65 -4.71 18.18
CA ASP A 318 -15.58 -3.72 19.26
C ASP A 318 -16.34 -2.43 18.90
N LYS A 319 -17.27 -2.03 19.77
CA LYS A 319 -18.18 -0.89 19.54
C LYS A 319 -17.47 0.47 19.54
N ASP A 320 -16.42 0.63 20.35
CA ASP A 320 -15.68 1.89 20.38
C ASP A 320 -14.88 2.05 19.09
N ILE A 321 -14.35 0.96 18.55
CA ILE A 321 -13.58 0.99 17.30
C ILE A 321 -14.45 1.43 16.12
N ILE A 322 -15.67 0.90 15.98
CA ILE A 322 -16.56 1.32 14.88
C ILE A 322 -17.01 2.77 15.03
N GLU A 323 -17.21 3.26 16.25
CA GLU A 323 -17.50 4.67 16.52
C GLU A 323 -16.32 5.59 16.13
N ILE A 324 -15.09 5.18 16.49
CA ILE A 324 -13.86 5.87 16.08
C ILE A 324 -13.72 5.87 14.56
N LEU A 325 -13.93 4.73 13.91
CA LEU A 325 -13.86 4.60 12.45
C LEU A 325 -14.83 5.56 11.77
N ASN A 326 -16.10 5.57 12.21
CA ASN A 326 -17.13 6.45 11.66
C ASN A 326 -16.74 7.93 11.78
N THR A 327 -16.33 8.32 13.00
CA THR A 327 -16.00 9.73 13.31
C THR A 327 -14.75 10.18 12.57
N TYR A 328 -13.70 9.36 12.59
CA TYR A 328 -12.41 9.74 12.01
C TYR A 328 -12.45 9.76 10.49
N SER A 329 -13.04 8.75 9.85
CA SER A 329 -13.07 8.66 8.37
C SER A 329 -13.87 9.82 7.75
N SER A 330 -15.03 10.13 8.31
CA SER A 330 -15.85 11.27 7.86
C SER A 330 -15.09 12.59 8.04
N SER A 331 -14.54 12.83 9.25
CA SER A 331 -13.81 14.05 9.55
C SER A 331 -12.55 14.21 8.68
N LEU A 332 -11.83 13.11 8.44
CA LEU A 332 -10.68 13.10 7.56
C LEU A 332 -11.06 13.56 6.16
N VAL A 333 -12.05 12.91 5.53
CA VAL A 333 -12.51 13.22 4.17
C VAL A 333 -12.97 14.67 4.07
N GLU A 334 -13.74 15.18 5.05
CA GLU A 334 -14.20 16.57 5.06
C GLU A 334 -13.06 17.60 5.05
N HIS A 335 -11.99 17.37 5.80
CA HIS A 335 -10.89 18.33 5.92
C HIS A 335 -9.86 18.25 4.79
N ILE A 336 -9.74 17.09 4.13
CA ILE A 336 -8.83 16.93 2.99
C ILE A 336 -9.52 17.26 1.67
N TRP A 337 -10.85 17.31 1.64
CA TRP A 337 -11.62 17.64 0.45
C TRP A 337 -11.48 19.11 0.08
N ASP A 338 -11.06 19.38 -1.16
CA ASP A 338 -11.04 20.72 -1.72
C ASP A 338 -11.89 20.83 -2.98
N LYS A 339 -13.06 21.44 -2.82
CA LYS A 339 -13.97 21.77 -3.93
C LYS A 339 -13.38 22.73 -4.96
N ASN A 340 -12.37 23.53 -4.59
CA ASN A 340 -11.78 24.51 -5.50
C ASN A 340 -10.73 23.88 -6.41
N PHE A 341 -10.35 22.63 -6.16
CA PHE A 341 -9.37 21.91 -6.97
C PHE A 341 -10.05 21.06 -8.05
N ASN A 342 -10.03 21.53 -9.30
CA ASN A 342 -10.61 20.86 -10.48
C ASN A 342 -12.06 20.34 -10.30
N GLY A 343 -12.90 21.09 -9.60
CA GLY A 343 -14.28 20.68 -9.29
C GLY A 343 -14.42 19.75 -8.07
N GLY A 344 -13.34 19.39 -7.39
CA GLY A 344 -13.32 18.59 -6.17
C GLY A 344 -12.22 17.53 -6.15
N GLY A 345 -11.41 17.48 -5.09
CA GLY A 345 -10.47 16.38 -4.87
C GLY A 345 -9.79 16.38 -3.51
N PHE A 346 -9.10 15.29 -3.19
CA PHE A 346 -8.31 15.16 -1.97
C PHE A 346 -6.99 15.94 -2.06
N ARG A 347 -6.70 16.77 -1.05
CA ARG A 347 -5.43 17.46 -0.89
C ARG A 347 -4.44 16.60 -0.15
N TYR A 348 -3.26 16.36 -0.73
CA TYR A 348 -2.23 15.49 -0.17
C TYR A 348 -1.77 15.90 1.23
N MET A 349 -1.47 17.18 1.40
CA MET A 349 -0.98 17.75 2.65
C MET A 349 -1.92 18.82 3.16
N THR A 350 -2.43 18.59 4.36
CA THR A 350 -3.27 19.53 5.11
C THR A 350 -2.58 19.83 6.44
N HIS A 351 -2.65 21.05 6.93
CA HIS A 351 -2.25 21.37 8.28
C HIS A 351 -3.15 20.63 9.30
N LEU A 352 -2.68 20.42 10.53
CA LEU A 352 -3.49 19.76 11.58
C LEU A 352 -4.77 20.49 11.95
N ASP A 353 -4.87 21.79 11.65
CA ASP A 353 -6.09 22.57 11.82
C ASP A 353 -7.09 22.40 10.66
N GLY A 354 -6.74 21.62 9.64
CA GLY A 354 -7.55 21.39 8.45
C GLY A 354 -7.32 22.39 7.32
N THR A 355 -6.42 23.36 7.49
CA THR A 355 -6.10 24.32 6.44
C THR A 355 -5.11 23.72 5.44
N PRO A 356 -5.15 24.10 4.15
CA PRO A 356 -4.25 23.49 3.19
C PRO A 356 -2.78 23.88 3.36
N SER A 357 -1.88 22.90 3.29
CA SER A 357 -0.44 23.12 3.45
C SER A 357 0.31 23.26 2.13
N ALA A 358 0.10 22.34 1.19
CA ALA A 358 0.77 22.34 -0.10
C ALA A 358 -0.21 22.54 -1.25
N GLN A 359 0.28 23.17 -2.33
CA GLN A 359 -0.41 23.26 -3.62
C GLN A 359 -0.04 22.07 -4.51
N THR A 360 0.13 20.87 -3.95
CA THR A 360 0.41 19.65 -4.72
C THR A 360 -0.67 18.63 -4.46
N VAL A 361 -1.08 17.91 -5.50
CA VAL A 361 -1.96 16.75 -5.38
C VAL A 361 -1.16 15.51 -5.70
N GLU A 362 -1.05 14.62 -4.73
CA GLU A 362 -0.51 13.29 -4.95
C GLU A 362 -1.58 12.45 -5.63
N THR A 363 -1.22 11.83 -6.75
CA THR A 363 -2.16 11.11 -7.61
C THR A 363 -2.15 9.60 -7.40
N MET A 364 -1.38 9.11 -6.44
CA MET A 364 -1.24 7.69 -6.09
C MET A 364 -2.30 7.21 -5.07
N TYR A 365 -3.46 7.86 -5.01
CA TYR A 365 -4.49 7.66 -3.99
C TYR A 365 -5.33 6.39 -4.15
N GLY A 366 -5.05 5.49 -5.09
CA GLY A 366 -5.90 4.31 -5.27
C GLY A 366 -5.95 3.42 -4.03
N LEU A 367 -4.85 3.29 -3.27
CA LEU A 367 -4.86 2.63 -1.97
C LEU A 367 -5.86 3.27 -1.00
N PHE A 368 -5.90 4.61 -0.99
CA PHE A 368 -6.78 5.39 -0.13
C PHE A 368 -8.24 5.26 -0.56
N ILE A 369 -8.54 5.30 -1.86
CA ILE A 369 -9.89 5.01 -2.37
C ILE A 369 -10.35 3.62 -1.92
N GLY A 370 -9.53 2.58 -2.11
CA GLY A 370 -9.87 1.24 -1.65
C GLY A 370 -10.11 1.18 -0.13
N THR A 371 -9.31 1.90 0.63
CA THR A 371 -9.47 2.03 2.10
C THR A 371 -10.81 2.68 2.49
N LEU A 372 -11.20 3.75 1.80
CA LEU A 372 -12.46 4.46 2.05
C LEU A 372 -13.67 3.60 1.70
N LEU A 373 -13.62 2.91 0.56
CA LEU A 373 -14.69 2.00 0.13
C LEU A 373 -14.85 0.81 1.08
N GLU A 374 -13.74 0.26 1.60
CA GLU A 374 -13.78 -0.81 2.61
C GLU A 374 -14.39 -0.32 3.94
N ALA A 375 -13.93 0.85 4.42
CA ALA A 375 -14.46 1.46 5.64
C ALA A 375 -15.98 1.72 5.53
N GLU A 376 -16.45 2.19 4.38
CA GLU A 376 -17.87 2.44 4.14
C GLU A 376 -18.73 1.16 4.26
N LYS A 377 -18.25 0.06 3.69
CA LYS A 377 -18.93 -1.24 3.80
C LYS A 377 -19.01 -1.72 5.24
N VAL A 378 -17.92 -1.55 5.99
CA VAL A 378 -17.88 -1.89 7.42
C VAL A 378 -18.82 -1.03 8.25
N LEU A 379 -18.98 0.25 7.88
CA LEU A 379 -19.90 1.19 8.52
C LEU A 379 -21.37 0.97 8.15
N ASP A 380 -21.67 0.11 7.17
CA ASP A 380 -23.01 -0.10 6.61
C ASP A 380 -23.65 1.22 6.14
N GLN A 381 -22.85 2.06 5.47
CA GLN A 381 -23.27 3.37 4.95
C GLN A 381 -23.26 3.39 3.42
N PRO A 382 -24.13 2.63 2.74
CA PRO A 382 -24.03 2.45 1.30
C PRO A 382 -24.14 3.77 0.54
N LYS A 383 -23.12 4.05 -0.27
CA LYS A 383 -22.95 5.27 -1.09
C LYS A 383 -22.90 6.56 -0.26
N GLY A 384 -22.30 6.47 0.92
CA GLY A 384 -22.06 7.57 1.85
C GLY A 384 -20.96 8.53 1.38
N ILE A 385 -20.52 9.42 2.29
CA ILE A 385 -19.54 10.46 1.96
C ILE A 385 -18.20 9.88 1.46
N LEU A 386 -17.78 8.73 1.99
CA LEU A 386 -16.50 8.12 1.63
C LEU A 386 -16.50 7.65 0.15
N TYR A 387 -17.57 7.01 -0.29
CA TYR A 387 -17.81 6.59 -1.68
C TYR A 387 -18.01 7.78 -2.59
N GLN A 388 -18.87 8.75 -2.22
CA GLN A 388 -19.13 9.90 -3.08
C GLN A 388 -17.85 10.70 -3.33
N SER A 389 -17.08 11.00 -2.28
CA SER A 389 -15.80 11.70 -2.43
C SER A 389 -14.77 10.87 -3.21
N SER A 390 -14.73 9.55 -3.04
CA SER A 390 -13.85 8.67 -3.84
C SER A 390 -14.23 8.69 -5.32
N LEU A 391 -15.53 8.62 -5.63
CA LEU A 391 -16.07 8.64 -6.98
C LEU A 391 -15.81 9.99 -7.66
N GLU A 392 -16.14 11.09 -6.98
CA GLU A 392 -15.93 12.45 -7.48
C GLU A 392 -14.44 12.74 -7.68
N HIS A 393 -13.59 12.34 -6.75
CA HIS A 393 -12.13 12.48 -6.89
C HIS A 393 -11.60 11.72 -8.10
N ALA A 394 -11.95 10.42 -8.24
CA ALA A 394 -11.51 9.62 -9.38
C ALA A 394 -11.99 10.22 -10.72
N ASN A 395 -13.23 10.70 -10.77
CA ASN A 395 -13.78 11.38 -11.93
C ASN A 395 -12.98 12.64 -12.27
N ASN A 396 -12.87 13.57 -11.32
CA ASN A 396 -12.26 14.87 -11.53
C ASN A 396 -10.77 14.79 -11.85
N ILE A 397 -10.06 13.76 -11.40
CA ILE A 397 -8.61 13.67 -11.59
C ILE A 397 -8.22 12.75 -12.74
N PHE A 398 -8.84 11.57 -12.89
CA PHE A 398 -8.43 10.59 -13.91
C PHE A 398 -9.40 10.44 -15.08
N VAL A 399 -10.72 10.58 -14.87
CA VAL A 399 -11.69 10.35 -15.95
C VAL A 399 -11.88 11.59 -16.80
N SER A 400 -12.16 12.74 -16.18
CA SER A 400 -12.38 14.02 -16.84
C SER A 400 -11.21 15.00 -16.70
N GLY A 401 -10.25 14.71 -15.82
CA GLY A 401 -9.11 15.57 -15.52
C GLY A 401 -7.83 15.21 -16.27
N PHE A 402 -6.78 14.99 -15.48
CA PHE A 402 -5.38 14.87 -15.91
C PHE A 402 -5.04 13.52 -16.51
N GLY A 403 -5.77 12.47 -16.13
CA GLY A 403 -5.58 11.12 -16.67
C GLY A 403 -4.22 10.51 -16.34
N LEU A 404 -3.94 9.38 -16.99
CA LEU A 404 -2.64 8.73 -16.94
C LEU A 404 -1.63 9.49 -17.81
N LYS A 405 -0.35 9.48 -17.41
CA LYS A 405 0.76 9.98 -18.22
C LYS A 405 1.59 8.79 -18.69
N ASN A 406 1.74 8.60 -20.01
CA ASN A 406 2.41 7.44 -20.61
C ASN A 406 1.87 6.09 -20.08
N ASN A 407 0.55 5.99 -19.90
CA ASN A 407 -0.14 4.86 -19.26
C ASN A 407 0.30 4.55 -17.82
N MET A 408 1.00 5.48 -17.15
CA MET A 408 1.38 5.39 -15.74
C MET A 408 0.67 6.44 -14.90
N VAL A 409 0.54 6.14 -13.61
CA VAL A 409 -0.01 7.06 -12.62
C VAL A 409 0.99 8.19 -12.40
N PRO A 410 0.62 9.48 -12.53
CA PRO A 410 1.53 10.56 -12.15
C PRO A 410 1.87 10.46 -10.66
N HIS A 411 3.04 10.94 -10.23
CA HIS A 411 3.37 10.99 -8.81
C HIS A 411 2.62 12.14 -8.15
N GLN A 412 2.79 13.34 -8.72
CA GLN A 412 2.19 14.57 -8.22
C GLN A 412 1.79 15.50 -9.36
N LEU A 413 0.73 16.24 -9.11
CA LEU A 413 0.22 17.33 -9.93
C LEU A 413 0.35 18.67 -9.19
N ASN A 414 0.55 19.73 -9.96
CA ASN A 414 0.38 21.07 -9.45
C ASN A 414 -1.10 21.28 -9.08
N GLY A 415 -1.35 21.62 -7.82
CA GLY A 415 -2.67 21.81 -7.22
C GLY A 415 -3.41 23.08 -7.65
N GLN A 416 -2.84 23.91 -8.51
CA GLN A 416 -3.50 25.09 -9.08
C GLN A 416 -3.71 24.96 -10.58
N THR A 417 -2.65 24.60 -11.30
CA THR A 417 -2.69 24.48 -12.77
C THR A 417 -3.13 23.10 -13.23
N GLY A 418 -2.99 22.10 -12.35
CA GLY A 418 -3.21 20.71 -12.71
C GLY A 418 -2.12 20.13 -13.62
N GLU A 419 -1.13 20.92 -13.98
CA GLU A 419 0.00 20.48 -14.78
C GLU A 419 0.86 19.50 -13.98
N TYR A 420 1.52 18.59 -14.68
CA TYR A 420 2.51 17.71 -14.07
C TYR A 420 3.61 18.56 -13.41
N TRP A 421 3.95 18.27 -12.16
CA TRP A 421 4.94 19.04 -11.40
C TRP A 421 6.33 19.07 -12.06
N GLY A 422 6.63 18.12 -12.96
CA GLY A 422 7.80 18.11 -13.83
C GLY A 422 7.63 17.20 -15.05
N SER A 423 8.58 17.30 -16.00
CA SER A 423 8.66 16.43 -17.19
C SER A 423 8.73 14.95 -16.82
N ASP A 424 9.25 14.63 -15.64
CA ASP A 424 9.45 13.26 -15.13
C ASP A 424 8.40 12.84 -14.08
N SER A 425 7.27 13.55 -13.96
CA SER A 425 6.24 13.27 -12.93
C SER A 425 5.42 11.99 -13.16
N THR A 426 5.84 11.05 -14.03
CA THR A 426 5.26 9.70 -14.00
C THR A 426 5.71 9.01 -12.72
N SER A 427 4.79 8.59 -11.86
CA SER A 427 5.16 7.72 -10.74
C SER A 427 5.62 6.39 -11.32
N GLN A 428 6.93 6.20 -11.27
CA GLN A 428 7.60 4.94 -11.58
C GLN A 428 7.76 4.10 -10.31
N LEU A 429 7.01 4.42 -9.26
CA LEU A 429 7.05 3.68 -8.03
C LEU A 429 6.19 2.43 -8.23
N ASN A 430 6.85 1.28 -8.27
CA ASN A 430 6.22 -0.03 -8.50
C ASN A 430 5.07 -0.33 -7.53
N TYR A 431 5.11 0.18 -6.30
CA TYR A 431 3.97 0.08 -5.39
C TYR A 431 2.74 0.84 -5.90
N ALA A 432 2.90 1.99 -6.56
CA ALA A 432 1.80 2.76 -7.13
C ALA A 432 1.19 2.01 -8.31
N ALA A 433 2.00 1.34 -9.12
CA ALA A 433 1.53 0.50 -10.22
C ALA A 433 0.67 -0.70 -9.77
N ILE A 434 0.77 -1.10 -8.51
CA ILE A 434 0.00 -2.21 -7.93
C ILE A 434 -1.17 -1.70 -7.07
N GLN A 435 -0.94 -0.68 -6.25
CA GLN A 435 -1.92 -0.18 -5.30
C GLN A 435 -2.97 0.73 -5.95
N PHE A 436 -2.56 1.52 -6.95
CA PHE A 436 -3.49 2.42 -7.63
C PHE A 436 -4.59 1.64 -8.36
N PRO A 437 -4.25 0.60 -9.16
CA PRO A 437 -5.26 -0.21 -9.82
C PRO A 437 -6.28 -0.85 -8.85
N LEU A 438 -5.89 -1.18 -7.60
CA LEU A 438 -6.77 -1.85 -6.62
C LEU A 438 -7.95 -0.97 -6.25
N GLY A 439 -7.67 0.29 -5.92
CA GLY A 439 -8.72 1.26 -5.59
C GLY A 439 -9.65 1.53 -6.76
N MET A 440 -9.09 1.64 -7.97
CA MET A 440 -9.87 1.84 -9.19
C MET A 440 -10.76 0.63 -9.50
N GLU A 441 -10.29 -0.58 -9.24
CA GLU A 441 -11.10 -1.79 -9.44
C GLU A 441 -12.22 -1.90 -8.41
N LEU A 442 -11.94 -1.66 -7.12
CA LEU A 442 -12.98 -1.58 -6.11
C LEU A 442 -14.03 -0.51 -6.47
N LEU A 443 -13.60 0.63 -7.00
CA LEU A 443 -14.52 1.67 -7.47
C LEU A 443 -15.33 1.25 -8.71
N SER A 444 -14.72 0.50 -9.64
CA SER A 444 -15.40 -0.12 -10.79
C SER A 444 -16.54 -1.03 -10.32
N GLN A 445 -16.27 -1.89 -9.34
CA GLN A 445 -17.24 -2.81 -8.77
C GLN A 445 -18.39 -2.08 -8.06
N GLU A 446 -18.07 -1.09 -7.21
CA GLU A 446 -19.08 -0.35 -6.46
C GLU A 446 -19.95 0.57 -7.33
N SER A 447 -19.36 1.19 -8.36
CA SER A 447 -20.06 2.10 -9.26
C SER A 447 -20.77 1.40 -10.41
N GLY A 448 -20.34 0.19 -10.77
CA GLY A 448 -20.73 -0.50 -12.00
C GLY A 448 -20.14 0.14 -13.27
N ASN A 449 -19.21 1.09 -13.16
CA ASN A 449 -18.62 1.79 -14.29
C ASN A 449 -17.25 1.20 -14.66
N SER A 450 -17.20 0.51 -15.80
CA SER A 450 -15.99 -0.17 -16.30
C SER A 450 -14.82 0.76 -16.65
N ILE A 451 -14.99 2.09 -16.70
CA ILE A 451 -13.88 3.01 -17.03
C ILE A 451 -12.73 2.91 -16.02
N TYR A 452 -13.02 2.72 -14.73
CA TYR A 452 -11.98 2.64 -13.71
C TYR A 452 -11.13 1.39 -13.89
N ARG A 453 -11.75 0.26 -14.26
CA ARG A 453 -11.04 -0.97 -14.64
C ARG A 453 -10.18 -0.79 -15.88
N LEU A 454 -10.67 -0.09 -16.90
CA LEU A 454 -9.88 0.20 -18.11
C LEU A 454 -8.63 1.01 -17.77
N ILE A 455 -8.74 1.97 -16.85
CA ILE A 455 -7.59 2.73 -16.32
C ILE A 455 -6.62 1.80 -15.58
N SER A 456 -7.11 0.92 -14.71
CA SER A 456 -6.31 -0.09 -14.01
C SER A 456 -5.51 -0.97 -14.98
N ASN A 457 -6.17 -1.52 -16.01
CA ASN A 457 -5.54 -2.41 -16.98
C ASN A 457 -4.41 -1.73 -17.75
N ARG A 458 -4.55 -0.44 -18.10
CA ARG A 458 -3.49 0.32 -18.78
C ARG A 458 -2.23 0.47 -17.93
N VAL A 459 -2.40 0.75 -16.63
CA VAL A 459 -1.29 0.88 -15.68
C VAL A 459 -0.55 -0.45 -15.54
N ILE A 460 -1.28 -1.55 -15.41
CA ILE A 460 -0.67 -2.86 -15.22
C ILE A 460 0.03 -3.34 -16.49
N ASN A 461 -0.59 -3.16 -17.66
CA ASN A 461 0.05 -3.51 -18.93
C ASN A 461 1.37 -2.76 -19.09
N LYS A 462 1.40 -1.46 -18.77
CA LYS A 462 2.64 -0.68 -18.81
C LYS A 462 3.66 -1.12 -17.76
N PHE A 463 3.23 -1.53 -16.57
CA PHE A 463 4.11 -2.11 -15.54
C PHE A 463 4.74 -3.44 -16.00
N LEU A 464 3.96 -4.28 -16.68
CA LEU A 464 4.45 -5.51 -17.33
C LEU A 464 5.38 -5.19 -18.50
N ASP A 465 5.11 -4.14 -19.29
CA ASP A 465 6.02 -3.73 -20.38
C ASP A 465 7.38 -3.23 -19.85
N HIS A 466 7.39 -2.57 -18.69
CA HIS A 466 8.60 -2.12 -18.01
C HIS A 466 9.36 -3.27 -17.37
N SER A 467 8.64 -4.25 -16.84
CA SER A 467 9.22 -5.47 -16.34
C SER A 467 9.61 -6.32 -17.55
N LYS A 468 10.90 -6.39 -17.91
CA LYS A 468 11.34 -7.28 -19.00
C LYS A 468 12.18 -8.45 -18.52
N VAL A 469 12.11 -9.52 -19.31
CA VAL A 469 13.01 -10.66 -19.21
C VAL A 469 14.44 -10.14 -19.44
N GLY A 470 15.35 -10.33 -18.48
CA GLY A 470 16.77 -10.05 -18.71
C GLY A 470 17.31 -10.98 -19.81
N ASP A 471 17.87 -10.41 -20.88
CA ASP A 471 18.18 -11.12 -22.13
C ASP A 471 19.69 -11.32 -22.37
N ASN A 472 20.56 -10.79 -21.49
CA ASN A 472 22.02 -10.81 -21.69
C ASN A 472 22.82 -11.42 -20.53
N ILE A 473 24.01 -11.94 -20.84
CA ILE A 473 24.99 -12.57 -19.91
C ILE A 473 25.38 -11.69 -18.69
N ASN A 474 25.23 -10.37 -18.81
CA ASN A 474 25.57 -9.40 -17.76
C ASN A 474 24.37 -8.98 -16.90
N GLU A 475 23.17 -9.46 -17.23
CA GLU A 475 21.93 -9.18 -16.50
C GLU A 475 21.59 -10.38 -15.60
N PRO A 476 21.02 -10.15 -14.41
CA PRO A 476 20.53 -11.25 -13.59
C PRO A 476 19.38 -11.96 -14.32
N ASN A 477 19.30 -13.29 -14.17
CA ASN A 477 18.10 -14.03 -14.55
C ASN A 477 16.90 -13.40 -13.82
N GLY A 478 15.75 -13.29 -14.48
CA GLY A 478 14.51 -12.73 -13.89
C GLY A 478 14.08 -11.37 -14.45
N TYR A 479 12.89 -10.93 -14.06
CA TYR A 479 12.32 -9.67 -14.51
C TYR A 479 13.07 -8.48 -13.93
N VAL A 480 13.41 -7.53 -14.80
CA VAL A 480 14.08 -6.26 -14.51
C VAL A 480 13.09 -5.14 -14.80
N ASP A 481 12.88 -4.26 -13.83
CA ASP A 481 12.07 -3.06 -14.00
C ASP A 481 12.85 -1.97 -14.73
N ILE A 482 12.65 -1.84 -16.04
CA ILE A 482 13.29 -0.83 -16.87
C ILE A 482 12.52 0.49 -16.74
N THR A 483 13.10 1.42 -16.00
CA THR A 483 12.48 2.73 -15.76
C THR A 483 12.86 3.74 -16.85
N GLU A 484 11.86 4.37 -17.48
CA GLU A 484 12.07 5.39 -18.50
C GLU A 484 12.47 6.73 -17.86
N THR A 485 13.77 6.97 -17.63
CA THR A 485 14.24 8.24 -17.00
C THR A 485 14.86 9.24 -17.98
N GLN A 486 14.45 9.18 -19.27
CA GLN A 486 14.83 10.00 -20.45
C GLN A 486 15.68 9.24 -21.53
N PRO A 487 15.71 9.71 -22.80
CA PRO A 487 16.24 8.94 -23.94
C PRO A 487 17.74 8.60 -23.89
N PRO A 488 18.18 7.44 -24.44
CA PRO A 488 17.42 6.34 -25.02
C PRO A 488 17.29 5.17 -24.03
N TYR A 489 16.68 5.46 -22.87
CA TYR A 489 16.66 4.67 -21.63
C TYR A 489 18.03 4.65 -20.94
N GLY A 490 18.22 5.58 -20.00
CA GLY A 490 19.36 5.55 -19.08
C GLY A 490 19.26 4.34 -18.16
N PHE A 491 20.15 3.36 -18.33
CA PHE A 491 20.25 2.19 -17.46
C PHE A 491 20.60 2.59 -16.03
N ASP A 492 19.66 2.47 -15.09
CA ASP A 492 20.05 2.39 -13.69
C ASP A 492 20.51 0.94 -13.41
N LEU A 493 21.83 0.70 -13.36
CA LEU A 493 22.46 -0.63 -13.22
C LEU A 493 22.08 -1.43 -11.96
N LYS A 494 21.10 -0.96 -11.18
CA LYS A 494 20.62 -1.55 -9.92
C LYS A 494 19.42 -2.50 -10.07
N TYR A 495 19.03 -2.84 -11.30
CA TYR A 495 17.89 -3.72 -11.57
C TYR A 495 17.99 -5.15 -11.06
N GLY A 496 19.20 -5.61 -10.72
CA GLY A 496 19.43 -6.92 -10.12
C GLY A 496 19.12 -7.04 -8.63
N SER A 497 18.57 -6.00 -8.01
CA SER A 497 18.25 -6.06 -6.59
C SER A 497 16.98 -6.88 -6.35
N PRO A 498 16.99 -7.80 -5.37
CA PRO A 498 15.80 -8.51 -4.94
C PRO A 498 14.64 -7.61 -4.52
N SER A 499 14.87 -6.35 -4.12
CA SER A 499 13.79 -5.43 -3.74
C SER A 499 12.98 -4.95 -4.95
N TYR A 500 13.58 -4.91 -6.15
CA TYR A 500 12.85 -4.60 -7.37
C TYR A 500 12.07 -5.83 -7.87
N MET A 501 12.62 -7.04 -7.71
CA MET A 501 11.92 -8.29 -8.02
C MET A 501 10.77 -8.59 -7.04
N ALA A 502 10.90 -8.28 -5.74
CA ALA A 502 9.89 -8.60 -4.72
C ALA A 502 8.50 -7.98 -5.00
N GLN A 503 8.45 -6.88 -5.76
CA GLN A 503 7.17 -6.21 -6.05
C GLN A 503 6.38 -6.93 -7.13
N ILE A 504 7.02 -7.67 -8.05
CA ILE A 504 6.29 -8.50 -9.02
C ILE A 504 5.63 -9.71 -8.36
N PHE A 505 6.12 -10.13 -7.18
CA PHE A 505 5.54 -11.25 -6.42
C PHE A 505 4.12 -10.94 -5.94
N TYR A 506 3.79 -9.66 -5.83
CA TYR A 506 2.45 -9.18 -5.50
C TYR A 506 1.48 -9.19 -6.70
N LEU A 507 1.99 -9.16 -7.92
CA LEU A 507 1.17 -9.05 -9.13
C LEU A 507 0.09 -10.14 -9.24
N PRO A 508 0.35 -11.44 -8.95
CA PRO A 508 -0.68 -12.47 -9.01
C PRO A 508 -1.85 -12.21 -8.07
N THR A 509 -1.56 -11.82 -6.83
CA THR A 509 -2.59 -11.49 -5.84
C THR A 509 -3.43 -10.33 -6.34
N TYR A 510 -2.80 -9.29 -6.89
CA TYR A 510 -3.51 -8.18 -7.52
C TYR A 510 -4.44 -8.64 -8.66
N ILE A 511 -3.89 -9.37 -9.63
CA ILE A 511 -4.61 -9.71 -10.86
C ILE A 511 -5.71 -10.72 -10.59
N LEU A 512 -5.55 -11.60 -9.59
CA LEU A 512 -6.62 -12.48 -9.14
C LEU A 512 -7.89 -11.69 -8.81
N PHE A 513 -7.76 -10.60 -8.04
CA PHE A 513 -8.91 -9.76 -7.69
C PHE A 513 -9.52 -9.07 -8.90
N ASN A 514 -8.68 -8.56 -9.80
CA ASN A 514 -9.13 -7.95 -11.05
C ASN A 514 -9.72 -8.96 -12.05
N SER A 515 -9.55 -10.26 -11.81
CA SER A 515 -10.01 -11.32 -12.72
C SER A 515 -11.41 -11.84 -12.40
N ILE A 516 -12.00 -11.40 -11.29
CA ILE A 516 -13.26 -11.92 -10.76
C ILE A 516 -14.28 -10.78 -10.70
N HIS A 517 -15.31 -10.88 -11.55
CA HIS A 517 -16.27 -9.80 -11.78
C HIS A 517 -17.67 -10.18 -11.30
N PRO A 518 -18.01 -9.96 -10.02
CA PRO A 518 -19.39 -10.07 -9.57
C PRO A 518 -20.24 -8.93 -10.17
N SER A 519 -21.46 -9.24 -10.61
CA SER A 519 -22.44 -8.23 -11.00
C SER A 519 -22.96 -7.48 -9.78
N ALA A 520 -23.57 -6.30 -10.00
CA ALA A 520 -24.28 -5.57 -8.95
C ALA A 520 -25.25 -6.50 -8.17
N GLY A 521 -25.18 -6.45 -6.84
CA GLY A 521 -25.99 -7.27 -5.94
C GLY A 521 -25.42 -8.66 -5.62
N VAL A 522 -24.26 -9.03 -6.18
CA VAL A 522 -23.51 -10.23 -5.79
C VAL A 522 -22.30 -9.81 -4.95
N SER A 523 -22.11 -10.46 -3.81
CA SER A 523 -20.96 -10.26 -2.92
C SER A 523 -20.22 -11.58 -2.71
N ILE A 524 -18.90 -11.55 -2.78
CA ILE A 524 -18.02 -12.68 -2.44
C ILE A 524 -17.39 -12.32 -1.11
N ASP A 525 -17.46 -13.22 -0.14
CA ASP A 525 -16.74 -13.06 1.12
C ASP A 525 -15.30 -13.50 0.93
N TRP A 526 -14.38 -12.56 1.11
CA TRP A 526 -12.94 -12.79 1.08
C TRP A 526 -12.35 -12.80 2.50
N GLN A 527 -13.03 -12.15 3.45
CA GLN A 527 -12.60 -12.03 4.83
C GLN A 527 -13.74 -11.58 5.77
N ASN A 528 -14.28 -12.51 6.56
CA ASN A 528 -15.23 -12.22 7.65
C ASN A 528 -16.47 -11.42 7.20
N ASP A 529 -17.20 -11.94 6.22
CA ASP A 529 -18.41 -11.35 5.62
C ASP A 529 -18.15 -10.08 4.79
N LEU A 530 -16.91 -9.87 4.35
CA LEU A 530 -16.52 -8.65 3.65
C LEU A 530 -15.74 -8.96 2.38
N PRO A 531 -15.82 -8.05 1.39
CA PRO A 531 -14.98 -8.12 0.21
C PRO A 531 -13.51 -7.90 0.59
N ILE A 532 -12.65 -8.01 -0.41
CA ILE A 532 -11.20 -7.82 -0.27
C ILE A 532 -10.93 -6.51 0.46
N GLY A 533 -10.22 -6.62 1.58
CA GLY A 533 -9.72 -5.47 2.31
C GLY A 533 -8.38 -5.00 1.78
N VAL A 534 -8.09 -3.72 2.03
CA VAL A 534 -6.77 -3.14 1.77
C VAL A 534 -6.00 -3.15 3.08
N PHE A 535 -4.98 -3.99 3.25
CA PHE A 535 -4.17 -3.98 4.47
C PHE A 535 -2.85 -3.20 4.31
N GLY A 536 -2.80 -2.04 5.00
CA GLY A 536 -1.66 -1.34 5.62
C GLY A 536 -0.39 -0.87 4.85
N LEU A 537 -0.36 0.35 4.29
CA LEU A 537 0.82 1.14 3.80
C LEU A 537 1.47 0.71 2.47
N VAL A 538 2.18 1.68 1.86
CA VAL A 538 3.09 1.54 0.71
C VAL A 538 3.93 0.26 0.84
N SER A 539 3.69 -0.74 -0.01
CA SER A 539 4.30 -2.09 -0.06
C SER A 539 3.57 -3.25 0.63
N ASN A 540 2.39 -3.04 1.21
CA ASN A 540 1.52 -4.15 1.63
C ASN A 540 0.38 -4.36 0.65
N MET A 541 0.02 -5.62 0.47
CA MET A 541 -1.00 -6.07 -0.46
C MET A 541 -2.27 -6.54 0.24
N PRO A 542 -3.39 -6.58 -0.49
CA PRO A 542 -4.57 -7.33 -0.06
C PRO A 542 -4.21 -8.79 0.28
N PHE A 543 -4.48 -9.17 1.52
CA PHE A 543 -4.51 -10.56 1.99
C PHE A 543 -5.96 -10.99 2.13
N PHE A 544 -6.24 -12.26 1.91
CA PHE A 544 -7.57 -12.82 2.07
C PHE A 544 -7.50 -14.19 2.72
N ASP A 545 -8.66 -14.66 3.18
CA ASP A 545 -8.79 -15.96 3.80
C ASP A 545 -8.90 -17.05 2.73
N ARG A 546 -7.92 -17.94 2.66
CA ARG A 546 -7.94 -19.04 1.68
C ARG A 546 -9.05 -20.04 1.97
N ASP A 547 -9.52 -20.13 3.21
CA ASP A 547 -10.69 -20.95 3.53
C ASP A 547 -11.97 -20.37 2.91
N LEU A 548 -11.97 -19.08 2.54
CA LEU A 548 -13.09 -18.40 1.89
C LEU A 548 -12.96 -18.36 0.37
N VAL A 549 -11.76 -18.10 -0.15
CA VAL A 549 -11.48 -18.17 -1.58
C VAL A 549 -10.23 -19.02 -1.80
N ASP A 550 -10.34 -20.16 -2.46
CA ASP A 550 -9.20 -21.05 -2.73
C ASP A 550 -8.98 -21.23 -4.23
N VAL A 551 -7.78 -20.92 -4.71
CA VAL A 551 -7.37 -21.08 -6.10
C VAL A 551 -6.36 -22.21 -6.19
N ASN A 552 -6.58 -23.13 -7.12
CA ASN A 552 -5.60 -24.14 -7.50
C ASN A 552 -5.31 -24.02 -8.99
N VAL A 553 -4.17 -23.40 -9.32
CA VAL A 553 -3.75 -23.16 -10.70
C VAL A 553 -3.55 -24.48 -11.46
N ASN A 554 -2.92 -25.48 -10.83
CA ASN A 554 -2.61 -26.76 -11.47
C ASN A 554 -3.87 -27.59 -11.78
N ALA A 555 -4.81 -27.61 -10.85
CA ALA A 555 -6.10 -28.27 -11.04
C ALA A 555 -7.09 -27.41 -11.86
N LYS A 556 -6.73 -26.15 -12.13
CA LYS A 556 -7.60 -25.11 -12.69
C LYS A 556 -8.95 -25.10 -11.98
N THR A 557 -8.93 -24.81 -10.69
CA THR A 557 -10.14 -24.68 -9.87
C THR A 557 -10.12 -23.44 -9.03
N ILE A 558 -11.30 -22.87 -8.78
CA ILE A 558 -11.51 -21.87 -7.74
C ILE A 558 -12.70 -22.29 -6.88
N CYS A 559 -12.60 -22.07 -5.58
CA CYS A 559 -13.68 -22.24 -4.63
C CYS A 559 -14.01 -20.89 -4.00
N PHE A 560 -15.28 -20.51 -4.03
CA PHE A 560 -15.85 -19.46 -3.21
C PHE A 560 -16.69 -20.11 -2.12
N SER A 561 -16.23 -20.11 -0.88
CA SER A 561 -16.94 -20.74 0.24
C SER A 561 -18.20 -19.98 0.63
N LYS A 562 -18.26 -18.67 0.34
CA LYS A 562 -19.40 -17.83 0.67
C LYS A 562 -19.62 -16.73 -0.37
N VAL A 563 -20.66 -16.92 -1.18
CA VAL A 563 -21.19 -15.94 -2.14
C VAL A 563 -22.61 -15.59 -1.74
N THR A 564 -22.94 -14.30 -1.66
CA THR A 564 -24.27 -13.82 -1.30
C THR A 564 -24.89 -13.03 -2.44
N GLY A 565 -26.17 -13.28 -2.72
CA GLY A 565 -26.98 -12.51 -3.67
C GLY A 565 -27.06 -13.13 -5.07
N SER A 566 -28.09 -12.72 -5.83
CA SER A 566 -28.37 -13.25 -7.16
C SER A 566 -27.85 -12.35 -8.28
N GLY A 567 -27.18 -12.93 -9.26
CA GLY A 567 -26.61 -12.20 -10.39
C GLY A 567 -25.64 -13.10 -11.15
N THR A 568 -24.50 -12.56 -11.55
CA THR A 568 -23.45 -13.31 -12.24
C THR A 568 -22.07 -13.05 -11.66
N ILE A 569 -21.19 -14.03 -11.73
CA ILE A 569 -19.75 -13.85 -11.55
C ILE A 569 -19.08 -14.19 -12.88
N ASP A 570 -18.44 -13.23 -13.53
CA ASP A 570 -17.62 -13.46 -14.73
C ASP A 570 -16.17 -13.73 -14.34
N LEU A 571 -15.65 -14.86 -14.79
CA LEU A 571 -14.31 -15.36 -14.51
C LEU A 571 -13.47 -15.47 -15.79
N GLY A 572 -13.87 -14.77 -16.86
CA GLY A 572 -13.18 -14.82 -18.15
C GLY A 572 -11.71 -14.40 -18.06
N ASP A 573 -11.40 -13.52 -17.12
CA ASP A 573 -10.08 -12.90 -16.96
C ASP A 573 -9.15 -13.75 -16.11
N MET A 574 -9.64 -14.88 -15.59
CA MET A 574 -8.79 -15.88 -14.93
C MET A 574 -7.80 -16.53 -15.90
N GLY A 575 -8.04 -16.49 -17.21
CA GLY A 575 -7.16 -17.11 -18.21
C GLY A 575 -7.19 -18.64 -18.24
N PHE A 576 -8.05 -19.30 -17.44
CA PHE A 576 -8.18 -20.77 -17.42
C PHE A 576 -9.01 -21.35 -18.58
N GLY A 577 -9.55 -20.52 -19.47
CA GLY A 577 -10.39 -20.94 -20.60
C GLY A 577 -11.86 -21.10 -20.22
N TYR A 578 -12.52 -22.16 -20.71
CA TYR A 578 -13.94 -22.38 -20.48
C TYR A 578 -14.25 -23.19 -19.22
N ILE A 579 -15.27 -22.76 -18.49
CA ILE A 579 -15.83 -23.48 -17.34
C ILE A 579 -16.37 -24.82 -17.86
N LYS A 580 -15.85 -25.90 -17.27
CA LYS A 580 -16.26 -27.28 -17.53
C LYS A 580 -17.40 -27.69 -16.61
N LYS A 581 -17.32 -27.29 -15.34
CA LYS A 581 -18.23 -27.74 -14.28
C LYS A 581 -18.31 -26.70 -13.17
N VAL A 582 -19.49 -26.54 -12.59
CA VAL A 582 -19.69 -25.82 -11.33
C VAL A 582 -20.37 -26.75 -10.32
N MET A 583 -19.93 -26.68 -9.07
CA MET A 583 -20.59 -27.28 -7.91
C MET A 583 -21.19 -26.17 -7.05
N LEU A 584 -22.48 -26.27 -6.74
CA LEU A 584 -23.18 -25.42 -5.78
C LEU A 584 -23.45 -26.25 -4.53
N ASP A 585 -22.97 -25.82 -3.37
CA ASP A 585 -23.18 -26.52 -2.09
C ASP A 585 -22.89 -28.03 -2.18
N ASN A 586 -21.80 -28.38 -2.87
CA ASN A 586 -21.33 -29.74 -3.14
C ASN A 586 -22.25 -30.59 -4.05
N GLN A 587 -23.15 -29.96 -4.80
CA GLN A 587 -23.99 -30.60 -5.81
C GLN A 587 -23.70 -30.05 -7.21
N ASN A 588 -23.94 -30.85 -8.25
CA ASN A 588 -23.75 -30.40 -9.63
C ASN A 588 -24.68 -29.20 -9.93
N TYR A 589 -24.11 -28.14 -10.50
CA TYR A 589 -24.84 -26.92 -10.84
C TYR A 589 -24.68 -26.60 -12.32
N ASN A 590 -25.80 -26.46 -13.03
CA ASN A 590 -25.82 -26.38 -14.50
C ASN A 590 -26.03 -24.95 -15.02
N PHE A 591 -26.22 -23.95 -14.15
CA PHE A 591 -26.48 -22.57 -14.57
C PHE A 591 -25.18 -21.76 -14.66
N PHE A 592 -24.37 -22.12 -15.65
CA PHE A 592 -23.17 -21.39 -16.02
C PHE A 592 -23.02 -21.37 -17.54
N THR A 593 -22.25 -20.42 -18.04
CA THR A 593 -21.85 -20.30 -19.44
C THR A 593 -20.34 -20.46 -19.55
N LYS A 594 -19.79 -20.23 -20.75
CA LYS A 594 -18.36 -20.30 -21.05
C LYS A 594 -17.46 -19.79 -19.93
N THR A 595 -17.71 -18.60 -19.37
CA THR A 595 -16.88 -17.98 -18.32
C THR A 595 -17.68 -17.43 -17.13
N LYS A 596 -19.01 -17.48 -17.20
CA LYS A 596 -19.88 -16.85 -16.20
C LYS A 596 -20.67 -17.88 -15.42
N ILE A 597 -20.74 -17.70 -14.11
CA ILE A 597 -21.67 -18.42 -13.23
C ILE A 597 -22.87 -17.54 -12.99
N ILE A 598 -24.09 -18.11 -13.00
CA ILE A 598 -25.29 -17.43 -12.51
C ILE A 598 -25.42 -17.76 -11.02
N THR A 599 -25.47 -16.77 -10.15
CA THR A 599 -25.57 -17.00 -8.70
C THR A 599 -27.03 -17.01 -8.23
N LEU A 600 -27.33 -17.83 -7.24
CA LEU A 600 -28.62 -17.90 -6.57
C LEU A 600 -28.73 -16.86 -5.44
N SER A 601 -29.96 -16.41 -5.18
CA SER A 601 -30.29 -15.61 -3.99
C SER A 601 -29.97 -16.37 -2.70
N GLY A 602 -29.57 -15.65 -1.66
CA GLY A 602 -29.11 -16.26 -0.40
C GLY A 602 -27.60 -16.38 -0.38
N THR A 603 -27.08 -17.23 0.50
CA THR A 603 -25.64 -17.44 0.70
C THR A 603 -25.27 -18.88 0.35
N HIS A 604 -24.31 -19.05 -0.55
CA HIS A 604 -23.95 -20.35 -1.12
C HIS A 604 -22.45 -20.52 -1.35
N ARG A 605 -22.00 -21.78 -1.42
CA ARG A 605 -20.66 -22.17 -1.84
C ARG A 605 -20.64 -22.52 -3.32
N TYR A 606 -19.70 -21.95 -4.08
CA TYR A 606 -19.46 -22.27 -5.48
C TYR A 606 -18.06 -22.83 -5.68
N GLN A 607 -17.93 -23.95 -6.37
CA GLN A 607 -16.63 -24.49 -6.80
C GLN A 607 -16.63 -24.69 -8.31
N VAL A 608 -15.65 -24.08 -8.98
CA VAL A 608 -15.58 -23.98 -10.44
C VAL A 608 -14.39 -24.77 -10.93
N PHE A 609 -14.59 -25.49 -12.03
CA PHE A 609 -13.59 -26.31 -12.69
C PHE A 609 -13.52 -25.92 -14.16
N TRP A 610 -12.31 -25.77 -14.68
CA TRP A 610 -12.06 -25.49 -16.10
C TRP A 610 -11.55 -26.74 -16.84
N ASN A 611 -11.42 -26.62 -18.16
CA ASN A 611 -10.88 -27.66 -19.04
C ASN A 611 -9.35 -27.78 -18.98
#